data_AF-A0A539DQ26-F1
#
_entry.id   AF-A0A539DQ26-F1
#
_cell.length_a   1.000
_cell.length_b   1.000
_cell.length_c   1.000
_cell.angle_alpha   90.00
_cell.angle_beta   90.00
_cell.angle_gamma   90.00
#
_symmetry.space_group_name_H-M   'P 1'
#
loop_
_entity.id
_entity.type
_entity.pdbx_description
1 polymer ?
#
loop_
_entity_poly.entity_id
_entity_poly.type
_entity_poly.pdbx_seq_one_letter_code
_entity_poly.pdbx_strand_id
1 'polypeptide(L)'
;MMISIVEPSRNATLKVIGCGGGGGNAVNHMVMEQMTGVDFIIVNSDHQALDSAVAQYRIQIGKSLTRGLGCGGVAERGRKAAEEDEEEIREALAGADMVFITAGMGGGTGTGAAPVVARIARELGALTVAVVTKPFMFEGRKRMRQAEEGL
;
A
#
# COMPACT_ATOMS: atom_id res chain seq x y z
N MET A 1 -4.97 31.36 36.58
CA MET A 1 -5.15 30.23 35.64
C MET A 1 -4.57 30.68 34.32
N MET A 2 -3.37 30.20 33.96
CA MET A 2 -2.76 30.51 32.66
C MET A 2 -3.57 29.80 31.58
N ILE A 3 -4.14 30.56 30.64
CA ILE A 3 -4.68 30.01 29.41
C ILE A 3 -3.47 29.65 28.55
N SER A 4 -3.15 28.36 28.48
CA SER A 4 -2.23 27.85 27.47
C SER A 4 -2.90 27.95 26.12
N ILE A 5 -2.39 28.85 25.28
CA ILE A 5 -2.70 28.87 23.86
C ILE A 5 -2.17 27.55 23.30
N VAL A 6 -3.07 26.65 22.92
CA VAL A 6 -2.70 25.45 22.16
C VAL A 6 -2.23 25.97 20.80
N GLU A 7 -0.92 25.92 20.55
CA GLU A 7 -0.38 26.23 19.23
C GLU A 7 -1.11 25.38 18.18
N PRO A 8 -1.38 25.93 16.97
CA PRO A 8 -2.02 25.15 15.92
C PRO A 8 -1.15 23.91 15.68
N SER A 9 -1.78 22.75 15.87
CA SER A 9 -1.15 21.43 15.73
C SER A 9 -0.32 21.40 14.45
N ARG A 10 0.95 20.97 14.56
CA ARG A 10 1.74 20.55 13.39
C ARG A 10 0.83 19.79 12.42
N ASN A 11 0.74 20.24 11.17
CA ASN A 11 0.02 19.49 10.14
C ASN A 11 0.65 18.09 10.09
N ALA A 12 -0.13 17.07 10.45
CA ALA A 12 0.33 15.68 10.42
C ALA A 12 0.69 15.29 8.98
N THR A 13 1.83 14.65 8.81
CA THR A 13 2.27 14.11 7.53
C THR A 13 1.53 12.80 7.26
N LEU A 14 0.56 12.85 6.35
CA LEU A 14 -0.27 11.72 5.97
C LEU A 14 0.25 11.08 4.68
N LYS A 15 0.40 9.75 4.68
CA LYS A 15 0.73 8.99 3.46
C LYS A 15 -0.33 7.93 3.19
N VAL A 16 -0.75 7.80 1.94
CA VAL A 16 -1.60 6.69 1.47
C VAL A 16 -0.78 5.82 0.53
N ILE A 17 -0.71 4.53 0.82
CA ILE A 17 0.02 3.54 0.05
C ILE A 17 -0.92 2.46 -0.49
N GLY A 18 -1.00 2.36 -1.81
CA GLY A 18 -1.80 1.36 -2.53
C GLY A 18 -0.98 0.15 -2.92
N CYS A 19 -1.33 -1.03 -2.39
CA CYS A 19 -0.61 -2.27 -2.67
C CYS A 19 -1.32 -3.12 -3.74
N GLY A 20 -0.58 -3.47 -4.80
CA GLY A 20 -1.08 -4.24 -5.94
C GLY A 20 -2.11 -3.49 -6.79
N GLY A 21 -2.74 -4.19 -7.74
CA GLY A 21 -3.66 -3.55 -8.70
C GLY A 21 -4.89 -2.90 -8.05
N GLY A 22 -5.56 -3.59 -7.13
CA GLY A 22 -6.74 -3.03 -6.45
C GLY A 22 -6.42 -1.79 -5.60
N GLY A 23 -5.33 -1.86 -4.82
CA GLY A 23 -4.87 -0.70 -4.03
C GLY A 23 -4.39 0.45 -4.90
N GLY A 24 -3.62 0.15 -5.96
CA GLY A 24 -3.16 1.15 -6.93
C GLY A 24 -4.31 1.85 -7.64
N ASN A 25 -5.36 1.13 -8.04
CA ASN A 25 -6.55 1.73 -8.63
C ASN A 25 -7.29 2.65 -7.65
N ALA A 26 -7.40 2.26 -6.39
CA ALA A 26 -8.00 3.10 -5.35
C ALA A 26 -7.21 4.39 -5.15
N VAL A 27 -5.88 4.30 -5.09
CA VAL A 27 -5.00 5.49 -5.00
C VAL A 27 -5.11 6.39 -6.21
N ASN A 28 -5.08 5.82 -7.42
CA ASN A 28 -5.26 6.58 -8.65
C ASN A 28 -6.58 7.36 -8.63
N HIS A 29 -7.67 6.74 -8.16
CA HIS A 29 -8.95 7.42 -8.02
C HIS A 29 -8.88 8.58 -7.03
N MET A 30 -8.26 8.40 -5.85
CA MET A 30 -8.08 9.48 -4.88
C MET A 30 -7.28 10.68 -5.44
N VAL A 31 -6.26 10.41 -6.25
CA VAL A 31 -5.47 11.44 -6.94
C VAL A 31 -6.32 12.18 -7.98
N MET A 32 -7.12 11.45 -8.78
CA MET A 32 -7.99 12.04 -9.80
C MET A 32 -9.11 12.90 -9.18
N GLU A 33 -9.61 12.53 -8.01
CA GLU A 33 -10.55 13.33 -7.21
C GLU A 33 -9.89 14.52 -6.49
N GLN A 34 -8.61 14.80 -6.77
CA GLN A 34 -7.86 15.96 -6.28
C GLN A 34 -7.79 16.04 -4.75
N MET A 35 -7.70 14.89 -4.07
CA MET A 35 -7.50 14.86 -2.63
C MET A 35 -6.15 15.50 -2.26
N THR A 36 -6.16 16.49 -1.38
CA THR A 36 -4.97 17.25 -0.97
C THR A 36 -4.52 16.91 0.45
N GLY A 37 -3.25 17.19 0.77
CA GLY A 37 -2.70 17.01 2.12
C GLY A 37 -2.27 15.59 2.45
N VAL A 38 -2.07 14.76 1.42
CA VAL A 38 -1.68 13.36 1.53
C VAL A 38 -0.67 13.03 0.43
N ASP A 39 0.41 12.33 0.79
CA ASP A 39 1.33 11.77 -0.20
C ASP A 39 0.82 10.42 -0.70
N PHE A 40 0.65 10.29 -2.02
CA PHE A 40 0.15 9.07 -2.64
C PHE A 40 1.28 8.21 -3.19
N ILE A 41 1.31 6.95 -2.75
CA ILE A 41 2.30 5.94 -3.12
C ILE A 41 1.58 4.73 -3.70
N ILE A 42 2.10 4.16 -4.79
CA ILE A 42 1.63 2.88 -5.33
C ILE A 42 2.80 1.89 -5.32
N VAL A 43 2.56 0.72 -4.74
CA VAL A 43 3.50 -0.40 -4.69
C VAL A 43 2.93 -1.55 -5.52
N ASN A 44 3.65 -1.97 -6.56
CA ASN A 44 3.21 -3.09 -7.39
C ASN A 44 4.38 -3.89 -7.97
N SER A 45 4.16 -5.16 -8.26
CA SER A 45 5.16 -6.02 -8.94
C SER A 45 4.96 -6.11 -10.45
N ASP A 46 3.84 -5.58 -10.95
CA ASP A 46 3.55 -5.45 -12.38
C ASP A 46 3.95 -4.05 -12.86
N HIS A 47 4.94 -3.96 -13.75
CA HIS A 47 5.43 -2.69 -14.27
C HIS A 47 4.40 -1.98 -15.15
N GLN A 48 3.59 -2.71 -15.92
CA GLN A 48 2.60 -2.11 -16.81
C GLN A 48 1.51 -1.38 -16.01
N ALA A 49 1.17 -1.92 -14.84
CA ALA A 49 0.26 -1.27 -13.91
C ALA A 49 0.85 0.00 -13.27
N LEU A 50 2.18 0.09 -13.13
CA LEU A 50 2.85 1.29 -12.62
C LEU A 50 3.05 2.37 -13.69
N ASP A 51 3.30 1.97 -14.94
CA ASP A 51 3.45 2.89 -16.06
C ASP A 51 2.18 3.72 -16.30
N SER A 52 1.01 3.12 -16.03
CA SER A 52 -0.31 3.75 -16.13
C SER A 52 -0.77 4.47 -14.85
N ALA A 53 0.01 4.42 -13.77
CA ALA A 53 -0.36 5.03 -12.50
C ALA A 53 -0.14 6.55 -12.49
N VAL A 54 -1.05 7.27 -11.81
CA VAL A 54 -1.01 8.75 -11.70
C VAL A 54 -0.44 9.24 -10.37
N ALA A 55 -0.17 8.34 -9.43
CA ALA A 55 0.45 8.69 -8.15
C ALA A 55 1.88 9.22 -8.33
N GLN A 56 2.26 10.18 -7.48
CA GLN A 56 3.59 10.79 -7.51
C GLN A 56 4.71 9.78 -7.25
N TYR A 57 4.47 8.86 -6.30
CA TYR A 57 5.45 7.85 -5.90
C TYR A 57 5.00 6.47 -6.38
N ARG A 58 5.86 5.81 -7.16
CA ARG A 58 5.59 4.51 -7.76
C ARG A 58 6.77 3.59 -7.49
N ILE A 59 6.52 2.52 -6.76
CA ILE A 59 7.54 1.58 -6.31
C ILE A 59 7.27 0.24 -6.98
N GLN A 60 8.22 -0.20 -7.79
CA GLN A 60 8.16 -1.52 -8.39
C GLN A 60 8.89 -2.52 -7.50
N ILE A 61 8.15 -3.51 -6.98
CA ILE A 61 8.68 -4.53 -6.07
C ILE A 61 8.90 -5.89 -6.76
N GLY A 62 9.87 -6.65 -6.26
CA GLY A 62 10.26 -7.96 -6.75
C GLY A 62 10.73 -7.92 -8.20
N LYS A 63 11.55 -6.93 -8.59
CA LYS A 63 12.08 -6.80 -9.96
C LYS A 63 12.80 -8.09 -10.38
N SER A 64 13.59 -8.67 -9.48
CA SER A 64 14.33 -9.91 -9.73
C SER A 64 13.40 -11.13 -9.74
N LEU A 65 12.48 -11.18 -8.77
CA LEU A 65 11.58 -12.33 -8.58
C LEU A 65 10.51 -12.48 -9.67
N THR A 66 9.96 -11.36 -10.14
CA THR A 66 8.80 -11.32 -11.03
C THR A 66 9.15 -10.91 -12.46
N ARG A 67 10.33 -10.32 -12.67
CA ARG A 67 10.72 -9.71 -13.96
C ARG A 67 9.71 -8.67 -14.44
N GLY A 68 9.02 -8.02 -13.49
CA GLY A 68 8.00 -7.01 -13.76
C GLY A 68 6.66 -7.55 -14.27
N LEU A 69 6.42 -8.86 -14.22
CA LEU A 69 5.19 -9.49 -14.73
C LEU A 69 4.13 -9.75 -13.64
N GLY A 70 4.38 -9.28 -12.42
CA GLY A 70 3.50 -9.50 -11.28
C GLY A 70 3.66 -10.86 -10.59
N CYS A 71 2.91 -11.05 -9.50
CA CYS A 71 3.02 -12.23 -8.64
C CYS A 71 2.13 -13.43 -9.04
N GLY A 72 1.34 -13.30 -10.12
CA GLY A 72 0.50 -14.39 -10.65
C GLY A 72 -0.57 -14.92 -9.68
N GLY A 73 -1.09 -14.07 -8.79
CA GLY A 73 -2.10 -14.48 -7.80
C GLY A 73 -1.55 -15.33 -6.64
N VAL A 74 -0.21 -15.33 -6.43
CA VAL A 74 0.44 -16.03 -5.32
C VAL A 74 0.87 -15.03 -4.26
N ALA A 75 0.21 -15.03 -3.11
CA ALA A 75 0.44 -14.08 -2.02
C ALA A 75 1.90 -14.14 -1.50
N GLU A 76 2.44 -15.34 -1.32
CA GLU A 76 3.82 -15.53 -0.85
C GLU A 76 4.86 -14.89 -1.78
N ARG A 77 4.62 -14.88 -3.10
CA ARG A 77 5.50 -14.17 -4.04
C ARG A 77 5.38 -12.66 -3.87
N GLY A 78 4.19 -12.14 -3.55
CA GLY A 78 3.97 -10.73 -3.24
C GLY A 78 4.67 -10.30 -1.96
N ARG A 79 4.64 -11.15 -0.93
CA ARG A 79 5.36 -10.93 0.32
C ARG A 79 6.87 -10.85 0.08
N LYS A 80 7.45 -11.86 -0.58
CA LYS A 80 8.88 -11.88 -0.90
C LYS A 80 9.31 -10.72 -1.78
N ALA A 81 8.46 -10.30 -2.73
CA ALA A 81 8.72 -9.12 -3.55
C ALA A 81 8.79 -7.85 -2.69
N ALA A 82 7.89 -7.68 -1.71
CA ALA A 82 7.93 -6.52 -0.82
C ALA A 82 9.12 -6.56 0.16
N GLU A 83 9.54 -7.75 0.60
CA GLU A 83 10.75 -7.93 1.42
C GLU A 83 12.04 -7.67 0.62
N GLU A 84 12.08 -8.02 -0.68
CA GLU A 84 13.21 -7.72 -1.59
C GLU A 84 13.50 -6.21 -1.68
N ASP A 85 12.44 -5.39 -1.70
CA ASP A 85 12.50 -3.94 -1.87
C ASP A 85 12.03 -3.18 -0.61
N GLU A 86 12.25 -3.75 0.58
CA GLU A 86 11.81 -3.18 1.86
C GLU A 86 12.40 -1.78 2.10
N GLU A 87 13.66 -1.54 1.74
CA GLU A 87 14.31 -0.23 1.92
C GLU A 87 13.64 0.86 1.08
N GLU A 88 13.25 0.57 -0.17
CA GLU A 88 12.54 1.54 -1.04
C GLU A 88 11.16 1.90 -0.45
N ILE A 89 10.46 0.91 0.13
CA ILE A 89 9.19 1.13 0.85
C ILE A 89 9.43 1.97 2.12
N ARG A 90 10.49 1.67 2.87
CA ARG A 90 10.84 2.37 4.11
C ARG A 90 11.15 3.84 3.85
N GLU A 91 11.94 4.13 2.83
CA GLU A 91 12.25 5.49 2.39
C GLU A 91 10.99 6.27 1.99
N ALA A 92 10.08 5.64 1.22
CA ALA A 92 8.84 6.26 0.82
C ALA A 92 7.89 6.56 2.00
N LEU A 93 7.93 5.75 3.06
CA LEU A 93 7.10 5.93 4.26
C LEU A 93 7.76 6.81 5.35
N ALA A 94 9.05 7.10 5.24
CA ALA A 94 9.78 7.88 6.23
C ALA A 94 9.13 9.24 6.50
N GLY A 95 9.11 9.65 7.78
CA GLY A 95 8.56 10.92 8.23
C GLY A 95 7.02 10.99 8.29
N ALA A 96 6.31 9.91 8.00
CA ALA A 96 4.85 9.87 8.13
C ALA A 96 4.43 9.82 9.60
N ASP A 97 3.50 10.69 9.99
CA ASP A 97 2.79 10.58 11.27
C ASP A 97 1.69 9.51 11.19
N MET A 98 1.09 9.33 10.00
CA MET A 98 0.05 8.35 9.75
C MET A 98 0.16 7.76 8.34
N VAL A 99 0.00 6.44 8.24
CA VAL A 99 0.02 5.69 6.99
C VAL A 99 -1.30 4.95 6.81
N PHE A 100 -1.98 5.24 5.71
CA PHE A 100 -3.15 4.50 5.24
C PHE A 100 -2.74 3.50 4.17
N ILE A 101 -3.01 2.22 4.41
CA ILE A 101 -2.69 1.14 3.48
C ILE A 101 -3.99 0.72 2.80
N THR A 102 -4.01 0.74 1.48
CA THR A 102 -5.16 0.25 0.69
C THR A 102 -4.76 -0.91 -0.20
N ALA A 103 -5.57 -1.97 -0.18
CA ALA A 103 -5.33 -3.17 -0.97
C ALA A 103 -6.63 -3.91 -1.30
N GLY A 104 -6.63 -4.58 -2.45
CA GLY A 104 -7.59 -5.64 -2.76
C GLY A 104 -7.03 -6.99 -2.33
N MET A 105 -7.70 -7.65 -1.38
CA MET A 105 -7.26 -8.94 -0.84
C MET A 105 -7.68 -10.09 -1.76
N GLY A 106 -6.98 -11.23 -1.64
CA GLY A 106 -7.23 -12.42 -2.46
C GLY A 106 -6.46 -12.47 -3.79
N GLY A 107 -5.63 -11.46 -4.05
CA GLY A 107 -4.64 -11.46 -5.13
C GLY A 107 -3.26 -11.92 -4.67
N GLY A 108 -2.24 -11.68 -5.51
CA GLY A 108 -0.83 -11.97 -5.17
C GLY A 108 -0.16 -10.80 -4.46
N THR A 109 0.04 -9.70 -5.19
CA THR A 109 0.79 -8.54 -4.70
C THR A 109 0.12 -7.86 -3.51
N GLY A 110 -1.17 -7.48 -3.62
CA GLY A 110 -1.89 -6.81 -2.54
C GLY A 110 -1.90 -7.61 -1.24
N THR A 111 -2.37 -8.86 -1.31
CA THR A 111 -2.42 -9.78 -0.16
C THR A 111 -1.07 -10.01 0.51
N GLY A 112 0.00 -10.17 -0.28
CA GLY A 112 1.33 -10.47 0.26
C GLY A 112 2.12 -9.24 0.73
N ALA A 113 2.01 -8.13 0.00
CA ALA A 113 2.80 -6.93 0.25
C ALA A 113 2.17 -6.03 1.34
N ALA A 114 0.84 -5.96 1.44
CA ALA A 114 0.19 -5.06 2.39
C ALA A 114 0.59 -5.33 3.86
N PRO A 115 0.71 -6.59 4.34
CA PRO A 115 1.21 -6.86 5.69
C PRO A 115 2.67 -6.43 5.91
N VAL A 116 3.52 -6.54 4.89
CA VAL A 116 4.93 -6.09 4.94
C VAL A 116 5.00 -4.57 5.05
N VAL A 117 4.24 -3.86 4.21
CA VAL A 117 4.11 -2.40 4.26
C VAL A 117 3.59 -1.94 5.63
N ALA A 118 2.59 -2.64 6.19
CA ALA A 118 2.05 -2.34 7.51
C ALA A 118 3.08 -2.51 8.63
N ARG A 119 3.89 -3.56 8.57
CA ARG A 119 4.99 -3.78 9.51
C ARG A 119 6.00 -2.62 9.43
N ILE A 120 6.47 -2.27 8.23
CA ILE A 120 7.44 -1.20 8.02
C ILE A 120 6.92 0.14 8.55
N ALA A 121 5.67 0.50 8.23
CA ALA A 121 5.04 1.73 8.73
C ALA A 121 5.02 1.78 10.28
N ARG A 122 4.69 0.66 10.93
CA ARG A 122 4.67 0.56 12.40
C ARG A 122 6.07 0.66 13.01
N GLU A 123 7.07 0.04 12.38
CA GLU A 123 8.48 0.12 12.80
C GLU A 123 9.02 1.56 12.69
N LEU A 124 8.53 2.34 11.72
CA LEU A 124 8.83 3.76 11.57
C LEU A 124 8.09 4.66 12.58
N GLY A 125 7.21 4.10 13.41
CA GLY A 125 6.47 4.83 14.44
C GLY A 125 5.20 5.53 13.94
N ALA A 126 4.79 5.31 12.69
CA ALA A 126 3.56 5.89 12.16
C ALA A 126 2.30 5.21 12.73
N LEU A 127 1.23 5.97 12.87
CA LEU A 127 -0.11 5.40 13.08
C LEU A 127 -0.53 4.69 11.79
N THR A 128 -0.66 3.36 11.84
CA THR A 128 -0.94 2.56 10.64
C THR A 128 -2.39 2.07 10.62
N VAL A 129 -3.11 2.43 9.56
CA VAL A 129 -4.50 1.99 9.32
C VAL A 129 -4.57 1.30 7.96
N ALA A 130 -5.11 0.08 7.93
CA ALA A 130 -5.35 -0.65 6.69
C ALA A 130 -6.84 -0.62 6.32
N VAL A 131 -7.15 -0.17 5.11
CA VAL A 131 -8.49 -0.17 4.52
C VAL A 131 -8.46 -1.09 3.31
N VAL A 132 -9.01 -2.29 3.46
CA VAL A 132 -8.87 -3.36 2.46
C VAL A 132 -10.21 -3.93 2.07
N THR A 133 -10.28 -4.49 0.86
CA THR A 133 -11.48 -5.13 0.33
C THR A 133 -11.32 -6.64 0.28
N LYS A 134 -12.40 -7.35 0.62
CA LYS A 134 -12.53 -8.79 0.34
C LYS A 134 -13.04 -8.98 -1.09
N PRO A 135 -12.62 -10.05 -1.78
CA PRO A 135 -13.08 -10.34 -3.13
C PRO A 135 -14.58 -10.63 -3.15
N PHE A 136 -15.23 -10.38 -4.28
CA PHE A 136 -16.63 -10.74 -4.47
C PHE A 136 -16.80 -12.26 -4.51
N MET A 137 -18.01 -12.74 -4.19
CA MET A 137 -18.33 -14.18 -4.20
C MET A 137 -18.10 -14.83 -5.57
N PHE A 138 -18.33 -14.10 -6.67
CA PHE A 138 -18.13 -14.61 -8.03
C PHE A 138 -16.66 -14.77 -8.43
N GLU A 139 -15.71 -14.16 -7.70
CA GLU A 139 -14.27 -14.32 -7.95
C GLU A 139 -13.71 -15.67 -7.46
N GLY A 140 -14.56 -16.44 -6.77
CA GLY A 140 -14.29 -17.83 -6.41
C GLY A 140 -13.68 -18.00 -5.02
N ARG A 141 -13.92 -19.19 -4.45
CA ARG A 141 -13.50 -19.54 -3.08
C ARG A 141 -11.99 -19.43 -2.84
N LYS A 142 -11.18 -19.66 -3.87
CA LYS A 142 -9.71 -19.56 -3.77
C LYS A 142 -9.27 -18.12 -3.42
N ARG A 143 -9.82 -17.11 -4.09
CA ARG A 143 -9.51 -15.71 -3.78
C ARG A 143 -9.99 -15.32 -2.39
N MET A 144 -11.21 -15.73 -2.02
CA MET A 144 -11.74 -15.47 -0.67
C MET A 144 -10.85 -16.07 0.41
N ARG A 145 -10.44 -17.33 0.26
CA ARG A 145 -9.53 -17.98 1.22
C ARG A 145 -8.20 -17.24 1.33
N GLN A 146 -7.58 -16.87 0.20
CA GLN A 146 -6.34 -16.08 0.22
C GLN A 146 -6.53 -14.72 0.89
N ALA A 147 -7.71 -14.10 0.73
CA ALA A 147 -8.02 -12.84 1.39
C ALA A 147 -8.08 -13.01 2.91
N GLU A 148 -8.77 -14.04 3.42
CA GLU A 148 -8.81 -14.33 4.86
C GLU A 148 -7.42 -14.67 5.42
N GLU A 149 -6.58 -15.37 4.67
CA GLU A 149 -5.21 -15.69 5.09
C GLU A 149 -4.29 -14.45 5.17
N GLY A 150 -4.63 -13.37 4.46
CA GLY A 150 -3.84 -12.14 4.44
C GLY A 150 -4.32 -11.04 5.39
N LEU A 151 -5.45 -11.24 6.08
CA LEU A 151 -6.03 -10.32 7.07
C LEU A 151 -5.59 -10.70 8.48
#